data_AF-A0A832K071-F1
#
_entry.id   AF-A0A832K071-F1
#
_cell.length_a   1.000
_cell.length_b   1.000
_cell.length_c   1.000
_cell.angle_alpha   90.00
_cell.angle_beta   90.00
_cell.angle_gamma   90.00
#
_symmetry.space_group_name_H-M   'P 1'
#
loop_
_entity.id
_entity.type
_entity.pdbx_description
1 polymer ?
#
loop_
_entity_poly.entity_id
_entity_poly.type
_entity_poly.pdbx_seq_one_letter_code
_entity_poly.pdbx_strand_id
1 'polypeptide(L)' 'DQVAYQPGDVFLFGPETRGLPDSVLSQIPAQQQLFLPMQAHSRSLNLANTVSVAVYEAWRQHDFIRGGHA' A
#
# COMPACT_ATOMS: atom_id res chain seq x y z
N ASP A 1 4.15 0.97 -14.09
CA ASP A 1 2.69 0.76 -14.00
C ASP A 1 2.18 1.26 -12.66
N GLN A 2 1.71 2.50 -12.68
CA GLN A 2 1.25 3.25 -11.51
C GLN A 2 -0.24 2.95 -11.33
N VAL A 3 -0.60 2.30 -10.23
CA VAL A 3 -2.01 2.10 -9.84
C VAL A 3 -2.68 3.47 -9.73
N ALA A 4 -3.88 3.60 -10.30
CA ALA A 4 -4.72 4.78 -10.17
C ALA A 4 -5.67 4.58 -8.99
N TYR A 5 -5.27 5.05 -7.81
CA TYR A 5 -6.08 4.92 -6.59
C TYR A 5 -7.39 5.70 -6.72
N GLN A 6 -8.44 5.18 -6.08
CA GLN A 6 -9.75 5.79 -6.02
C GLN A 6 -10.16 6.09 -4.57
N PRO A 7 -10.97 7.13 -4.34
CA PRO A 7 -11.55 7.36 -3.02
C PRO A 7 -12.36 6.14 -2.57
N GLY A 8 -12.07 5.65 -1.36
CA GLY A 8 -12.71 4.46 -0.80
C GLY A 8 -11.91 3.16 -0.99
N ASP A 9 -10.77 3.20 -1.68
CA ASP A 9 -9.86 2.07 -1.76
C ASP A 9 -9.36 1.63 -0.37
N VAL A 10 -9.14 0.33 -0.21
CA VAL A 10 -8.65 -0.28 1.02
C VAL A 10 -7.26 -0.86 0.79
N PHE A 11 -6.32 -0.47 1.63
CA PHE A 11 -4.99 -1.08 1.68
C PHE A 11 -4.91 -2.13 2.78
N LEU A 12 -4.63 -3.36 2.39
CA LEU A 12 -4.46 -4.47 3.32
C LEU A 12 -2.97 -4.74 3.53
N PHE A 13 -2.54 -4.73 4.79
CA PHE A 13 -1.16 -5.03 5.18
C PHE A 13 -1.13 -6.17 6.20
N GLY A 14 -0.14 -7.06 6.04
CA GLY A 14 0.12 -8.10 7.01
C GLY A 14 1.06 -7.64 8.13
N PRO A 15 1.24 -8.44 9.19
CA PRO A 15 2.21 -8.17 10.25
C PRO A 15 3.65 -8.07 9.72
N GLU A 16 4.48 -7.20 10.31
CA GLU A 16 5.87 -6.95 9.89
C GLU A 16 6.72 -8.22 9.72
N THR A 17 6.52 -9.18 10.62
CA THR A 17 7.36 -10.38 10.70
C THR A 17 7.00 -11.45 9.69
N ARG A 18 5.76 -11.45 9.19
CA ARG A 18 5.22 -12.58 8.40
C ARG A 18 4.46 -12.17 7.13
N GLY A 19 4.12 -10.91 6.97
CA GLY A 19 3.30 -10.45 5.84
C GLY A 19 1.88 -11.04 5.86
N LEU A 20 1.19 -10.93 4.71
CA LEU A 20 -0.12 -11.54 4.54
C LEU A 20 0.03 -13.06 4.33
N PRO A 21 -0.87 -13.90 4.88
CA PRO A 21 -0.89 -15.32 4.57
C PRO A 21 -1.11 -15.55 3.07
N ASP A 22 -0.46 -16.58 2.52
CA ASP A 22 -0.63 -16.96 1.10
C ASP A 22 -2.10 -17.22 0.74
N SER A 23 -2.88 -17.76 1.68
CA SER A 23 -4.32 -17.99 1.50
C SER A 23 -5.14 -16.72 1.33
N VAL A 24 -4.67 -15.59 1.86
CA VAL A 24 -5.27 -14.27 1.66
C VAL A 24 -4.78 -13.69 0.32
N LEU A 25 -3.47 -13.75 0.05
CA LEU A 25 -2.89 -13.26 -1.19
C LEU A 25 -3.49 -13.95 -2.43
N SER A 26 -3.72 -15.26 -2.37
CA SER A 26 -4.33 -16.02 -3.47
C SER A 26 -5.76 -15.60 -3.81
N GLN A 27 -6.45 -14.91 -2.89
CA GLN A 27 -7.80 -14.36 -3.13
C GLN A 27 -7.76 -12.96 -3.76
N ILE A 28 -6.61 -12.31 -3.78
CA ILE A 28 -6.43 -10.96 -4.32
C ILE A 28 -5.92 -11.07 -5.77
N PRO A 29 -6.59 -10.46 -6.76
CA PRO A 29 -6.09 -10.38 -8.12
C PRO A 29 -4.64 -9.89 -8.18
N ALA A 30 -3.81 -10.50 -9.02
CA ALA A 30 -2.38 -10.18 -9.11
C ALA A 30 -2.12 -8.68 -9.38
N GLN A 31 -3.01 -8.01 -10.12
CA GLN A 31 -2.94 -6.58 -10.44
C GLN A 31 -3.15 -5.68 -9.20
N GLN A 32 -3.73 -6.21 -8.13
CA GLN A 32 -3.95 -5.52 -6.86
C GLN A 32 -2.93 -5.91 -5.78
N GLN A 33 -1.99 -6.81 -6.11
CA GLN A 33 -0.88 -7.16 -5.24
C GLN A 33 0.28 -6.21 -5.51
N LEU A 34 0.45 -5.22 -4.63
CA LEU A 34 1.41 -4.13 -4.80
C LEU A 34 2.62 -4.31 -3.90
N PHE A 35 3.77 -3.87 -4.40
CA PHE A 35 5.03 -3.88 -3.67
C PHE A 35 5.69 -2.51 -3.75
N LEU A 36 6.24 -2.04 -2.63
CA LEU A 36 7.10 -0.86 -2.67
C LEU A 36 8.43 -1.23 -3.33
N PRO A 37 8.94 -0.43 -4.28
CA PRO A 37 10.26 -0.65 -4.86
C PRO A 37 11.35 -0.64 -3.77
N MET A 38 12.18 -1.67 -3.76
CA MET A 38 13.24 -1.85 -2.78
C MET A 38 14.52 -2.32 -3.47
N GLN A 39 15.69 -1.98 -2.91
CA GLN A 39 16.95 -2.51 -3.40
C GLN A 39 17.07 -4.01 -3.05
N ALA A 40 17.65 -4.81 -3.95
CA ALA A 40 17.70 -6.28 -3.86
C ALA A 40 18.33 -6.85 -2.56
N HIS A 41 19.10 -6.05 -1.83
CA HIS A 41 19.75 -6.44 -0.56
C HIS A 41 19.34 -5.56 0.63
N SER A 42 18.29 -4.76 0.46
CA SER A 42 17.74 -3.96 1.56
C SER A 42 16.84 -4.82 2.45
N ARG A 43 16.79 -4.48 3.74
CA ARG A 43 15.77 -5.01 4.64
C ARG A 43 14.43 -4.37 4.32
N SER A 44 13.35 -5.13 4.44
CA SER A 44 11.99 -4.61 4.38
C SER A 44 11.83 -3.38 5.27
N LEU A 45 11.07 -2.39 4.78
CA LEU A 45 10.67 -1.25 5.58
C LEU A 45 9.81 -1.74 6.76
N ASN A 46 9.83 -1.00 7.86
CA ASN A 46 8.85 -1.23 8.91
C ASN A 46 7.42 -1.00 8.35
N LEU A 47 6.42 -1.55 9.03
CA LEU A 47 5.03 -1.47 8.58
C LEU A 47 4.52 -0.03 8.59
N ALA A 48 4.89 0.76 9.61
CA ALA A 48 4.47 2.15 9.71
C ALA A 48 4.91 3.00 8.50
N ASN A 49 6.16 2.87 8.05
CA ASN A 49 6.69 3.57 6.88
C ASN A 49 6.06 3.04 5.60
N THR A 50 5.86 1.72 5.49
CA THR A 50 5.19 1.11 4.33
C THR A 50 3.77 1.65 4.17
N VAL A 51 2.99 1.68 5.25
CA VAL A 51 1.63 2.25 5.29
C VAL A 51 1.66 3.73 4.94
N SER A 52 2.58 4.49 5.53
CA SER A 52 2.70 5.94 5.29
C SER A 52 2.98 6.24 3.82
N VAL A 53 3.92 5.53 3.19
CA VAL A 53 4.24 5.71 1.76
C VAL A 53 3.04 5.38 0.88
N ALA A 54 2.35 4.26 1.13
CA ALA A 54 1.19 3.87 0.34
C ALA A 54 0.06 4.89 0.43
N VAL A 55 -0.28 5.33 1.66
CA VAL A 55 -1.34 6.32 1.89
C VAL A 55 -0.99 7.68 1.27
N TYR A 56 0.26 8.14 1.43
CA TYR A 56 0.66 9.44 0.87
C TYR A 56 0.73 9.41 -0.66
N GLU A 57 1.11 8.30 -1.29
CA GLU A 57 1.05 8.18 -2.75
C GLU A 57 -0.40 8.22 -3.24
N ALA A 58 -1.31 7.48 -2.61
CA ALA A 58 -2.73 7.55 -2.93
C ALA A 58 -3.28 8.96 -2.75
N TRP A 59 -2.93 9.62 -1.64
CA TRP A 59 -3.37 10.98 -1.38
C TRP A 59 -2.77 12.00 -2.35
N ARG A 60 -1.52 11.81 -2.78
CA ARG A 60 -0.86 12.63 -3.80
C ARG A 60 -1.57 12.53 -5.15
N GLN A 61 -2.06 11.35 -5.53
CA GLN A 61 -2.86 11.18 -6.76
C GLN A 61 -4.21 11.91 -6.70
N HIS A 62 -4.67 12.26 -5.50
CA HIS A 62 -5.84 13.09 -5.23
C HIS A 62 -5.46 14.50 -4.75
N ASP A 63 -4.32 15.03 -5.20
CA ASP A 63 -3.86 16.40 -4.94
C ASP A 63 -3.83 16.82 -3.45
N PHE A 64 -3.63 15.84 -2.55
CA PHE A 64 -3.69 16.04 -1.10
C PHE A 64 -4.97 16.75 -0.62
N ILE A 65 -6.08 16.58 -1.35
CA ILE A 65 -7.36 17.18 -0.98
C ILE A 65 -7.70 16.73 0.45
N ARG A 66 -7.83 17.70 1.37
CA ARG A 66 -8.26 17.40 2.75
C ARG A 66 -9.63 16.73 2.69
N GLY A 67 -9.72 15.50 3.18
CA GLY A 67 -11.01 14.89 3.54
C GLY A 67 -11.72 15.86 4.49
N GLY A 68 -12.84 16.42 4.04
CA GLY A 68 -13.37 17.68 4.54
C GLY A 68 -13.65 17.72 6.04
N HIS A 69 -13.15 18.78 6.67
CA HIS A 69 -13.91 19.67 7.55
C HIS A 69 -13.29 21.07 7.44
N ALA A 70 -13.98 21.95 6.71
CA ALA A 70 -14.05 23.38 6.98
C ALA A 70 -15.36 23.64 7.72
#